data_AF-A0A6A8A1A7-F1
#
_entry.id   AF-A0A6A8A1A7-F1
#
_cell.length_a   1.000
_cell.length_b   1.000
_cell.length_c   1.000
_cell.angle_alpha   90.00
_cell.angle_beta   90.00
_cell.angle_gamma   90.00
#
_symmetry.space_group_name_H-M   'P 1'
#
loop_
_entity.id
_entity.type
_entity.pdbx_description
1 polymer ?
#
loop_
_entity_poly.entity_id
_entity_poly.type
_entity_poly.pdbx_seq_one_letter_code
_entity_poly.pdbx_strand_id
1 'polypeptide(L)' 'MKADVFDPRALREALGAFPTAVTVITASDPADRPVGFTANSFTSVSLD' A
#
# COMPACT_ATOMS: atom_id res chain seq x y z
N MET A 1 -17.22 -23.56 -1.35
CA MET A 1 -16.92 -22.63 -2.45
C MET A 1 -16.86 -21.24 -1.85
N LYS A 2 -15.68 -20.61 -1.78
CA LYS A 2 -15.57 -19.21 -1.30
C LYS A 2 -15.93 -18.34 -2.51
N ALA A 3 -17.14 -17.82 -2.54
CA ALA A 3 -17.51 -16.81 -3.53
C ALA A 3 -16.96 -15.48 -3.03
N ASP A 4 -16.10 -14.84 -3.81
CA ASP A 4 -15.62 -13.51 -3.48
C ASP A 4 -16.80 -12.53 -3.54
N VAL A 5 -17.04 -11.84 -2.42
CA VAL A 5 -18.17 -10.91 -2.23
C VAL A 5 -18.06 -9.68 -3.15
N PHE A 6 -16.85 -9.37 -3.62
CA PHE A 6 -16.57 -8.27 -4.53
C PHE A 6 -15.63 -8.70 -5.65
N ASP A 7 -15.83 -8.15 -6.86
CA ASP A 7 -14.86 -8.26 -7.94
C ASP A 7 -13.57 -7.50 -7.57
N PRO A 8 -12.40 -8.17 -7.51
CA PRO A 8 -11.13 -7.53 -7.17
C PRO A 8 -10.70 -6.42 -8.14
N ARG A 9 -11.15 -6.46 -9.41
CA ARG A 9 -10.87 -5.39 -10.37
C ARG A 9 -11.69 -4.14 -10.02
N ALA A 10 -13.00 -4.27 -9.91
CA ALA A 10 -13.90 -3.18 -9.53
C ALA A 10 -13.51 -2.54 -8.19
N LEU A 11 -13.13 -3.33 -7.18
CA LEU A 11 -12.70 -2.80 -5.90
C LEU A 11 -11.41 -1.96 -6.01
N ARG A 12 -10.43 -2.42 -6.79
CA ARG A 12 -9.18 -1.69 -7.02
C ARG A 12 -9.40 -0.38 -7.78
N GLU A 13 -10.32 -0.36 -8.74
CA GLU A 13 -10.69 0.86 -9.47
C GLU A 13 -11.36 1.87 -8.53
N ALA A 14 -12.27 1.41 -7.68
CA ALA A 14 -12.91 2.24 -6.66
C ALA A 14 -11.90 2.86 -5.69
N LEU A 15 -10.93 2.08 -5.20
CA LEU A 15 -9.87 2.58 -4.30
C LEU A 15 -8.89 3.53 -5.01
N GLY A 16 -8.63 3.31 -6.31
CA GLY A 16 -7.75 4.16 -7.11
C GLY A 16 -8.32 5.55 -7.42
N ALA A 17 -9.60 5.80 -7.16
CA ALA A 17 -10.23 7.09 -7.36
C ALA A 17 -9.80 8.16 -6.34
N PHE A 18 -9.22 7.75 -5.20
CA PHE A 18 -8.65 8.68 -4.22
C PHE A 18 -7.19 9.00 -4.58
N PRO A 19 -6.86 10.23 -5.01
CA PRO A 19 -5.49 10.58 -5.39
C PRO A 19 -4.56 10.58 -4.17
N THR A 20 -3.37 10.00 -4.31
CA THR A 20 -2.36 9.91 -3.25
C THR A 20 -0.99 10.35 -3.73
N ALA A 21 -0.12 10.70 -2.78
CA ALA A 21 1.31 10.78 -3.04
C ALA A 21 1.91 9.37 -3.25
N VAL A 22 3.14 9.32 -3.75
CA VAL A 22 3.91 8.08 -3.89
C VAL A 22 5.13 8.16 -2.98
N THR A 23 5.34 7.13 -2.17
CA THR A 23 6.47 7.01 -1.26
C THR A 23 7.28 5.75 -1.57
N VAL A 24 8.54 5.73 -1.15
CA VAL A 24 9.36 4.51 -1.11
C VAL A 24 9.59 4.17 0.35
N ILE A 25 9.09 3.01 0.77
CA ILE A 25 9.32 2.48 2.12
C ILE A 25 10.64 1.69 2.07
N THR A 26 11.53 1.96 3.02
CA THR A 26 12.86 1.35 3.11
C THR A 26 13.08 0.71 4.47
N ALA A 27 13.81 -0.40 4.52
CA ALA A 27 14.27 -1.06 5.75
C ALA A 27 15.60 -1.78 5.50
N SER A 28 16.27 -2.24 6.57
CA SER A 28 17.35 -3.23 6.48
C SER A 28 16.78 -4.61 6.82
N ASP A 29 17.17 -5.64 6.07
CA ASP A 29 16.84 -7.04 6.37
C ASP A 29 17.73 -7.60 7.52
N PRO A 30 17.51 -8.85 7.99
CA PRO A 30 18.33 -9.42 9.06
C PRO A 30 19.83 -9.60 8.74
N ALA A 31 20.22 -9.47 7.47
CA ALA A 31 21.62 -9.49 7.01
C ALA A 31 22.16 -8.07 6.75
N ASP A 32 21.47 -7.04 7.23
CA ASP A 32 21.75 -5.61 7.06
C ASP A 32 21.76 -5.15 5.59
N ARG A 33 21.03 -5.86 4.72
CA ARG A 33 20.88 -5.46 3.32
C ARG A 33 19.71 -4.49 3.18
N PRO A 34 19.87 -3.38 2.42
CA PRO A 34 18.78 -2.45 2.19
C PRO A 34 17.69 -3.11 1.34
N VAL A 35 16.44 -3.00 1.79
CA VAL A 35 15.24 -3.42 1.07
C VAL A 35 14.27 -2.26 0.98
N GLY A 36 13.46 -2.24 -0.07
CA GLY A 36 12.41 -1.24 -0.18
C GLY A 36 11.35 -1.57 -1.22
N PHE A 37 10.23 -0.87 -1.13
CA PHE A 37 9.13 -0.99 -2.08
C PHE A 37 8.40 0.34 -2.23
N THR A 38 7.75 0.52 -3.38
CA THR A 38 6.89 1.69 -3.63
C THR A 38 5.53 1.49 -2.96
N ALA A 39 5.05 2.50 -2.25
CA ALA A 39 3.74 2.51 -1.63
C ALA A 39 3.01 3.83 -1.95
N ASN A 40 1.71 3.73 -2.21
CA ASN A 40 0.83 4.90 -2.34
C ASN A 40 -0.34 4.87 -1.35
N SER A 41 -0.38 3.87 -0.46
CA SER A 41 -1.37 3.69 0.61
C SER A 41 -0.83 4.19 1.95
N PHE A 42 -0.40 5.45 2.00
CA PHE A 42 0.23 6.08 3.17
C PHE A 42 -0.68 7.16 3.77
N THR A 43 -0.72 7.24 5.11
CA THR A 43 -1.48 8.25 5.86
C THR A 43 -0.72 8.69 7.12
N SER A 44 -0.60 10.00 7.35
CA SER A 44 -0.09 10.55 8.62
C SER A 44 -1.12 10.38 9.74
N VAL A 45 -0.69 9.95 10.93
CA VAL A 45 -1.62 9.60 12.03
C VAL A 45 -1.61 10.62 13.17
N SER A 46 -0.42 11.04 13.64
CA SER A 46 -0.25 11.96 14.77
C SER A 46 0.72 13.07 14.41
N LEU A 47 0.61 14.20 15.14
CA LEU A 47 1.53 15.34 15.08
C LEU A 47 2.35 15.52 16.37
N ASP A 48 1.98 14.83 17.45
CA ASP A 48 2.72 14.72 18.70
C ASP A 48 3.28 13.30 18.83
#